data_AF-A0A961BKY5-F1
#
_entry.id   AF-A0A961BKY5-F1
#
_cell.length_a   1.000
_cell.length_b   1.000
_cell.length_c   1.000
_cell.angle_alpha   90.00
_cell.angle_beta   90.00
_cell.angle_gamma   90.00
#
_symmetry.space_group_name_H-M   'P 1'
#
loop_
_entity.id
_entity.type
_entity.pdbx_description
1 polymer ?
#
loop_
_entity_poly.entity_id
_entity_poly.type
_entity_poly.pdbx_seq_one_letter_code
_entity_poly.pdbx_strand_id
1 'polypeptide(L)'
;LGVGPGATIQFLGPILVLAWMAVVRRQPVRGVVWLAAVGAVVGVALVTEAWSLSTGDMLGVGAGLAAAVTFAFYLLYGERLAEDYEPVYITTWGFVFASIIWLIVLPLWTFPTEIGGSAWRDLVIVGVLGTAVPFIVEFRALSLVASGIVGVVATLEPAIGAVAAWVLLDQTLAPVQWIGVVVVVGAVAVVQRWGIPDDQPTVPYVS
;
A
#
# COMPACT_ATOMS: atom_id res chain seq x y z
N LEU A 1 16.68 -2.20 9.41
CA LEU A 1 16.67 -2.11 7.94
C LEU A 1 16.40 -0.66 7.67
N GLY A 2 16.97 -0.07 6.62
CA GLY A 2 16.53 1.26 6.20
C GLY A 2 15.06 1.24 5.79
N VAL A 3 14.37 2.37 5.92
CA VAL A 3 12.95 2.52 5.52
C VAL A 3 12.75 2.13 4.05
N GLY A 4 13.71 2.48 3.19
CA GLY A 4 13.63 2.21 1.75
C GLY A 4 13.65 0.72 1.36
N PRO A 5 14.66 -0.06 1.77
CA PRO A 5 14.68 -1.51 1.55
C PRO A 5 13.47 -2.22 2.16
N GLY A 6 13.01 -1.80 3.35
CA GLY A 6 11.80 -2.36 3.98
C GLY A 6 10.54 -2.14 3.14
N ALA A 7 10.33 -0.91 2.66
CA ALA A 7 9.22 -0.57 1.78
C ALA A 7 9.26 -1.38 0.47
N THR A 8 10.44 -1.52 -0.14
CA THR A 8 10.60 -2.33 -1.36
C THR A 8 10.16 -3.78 -1.15
N ILE A 9 10.56 -4.40 -0.04
CA ILE A 9 10.17 -5.78 0.27
C ILE A 9 8.66 -5.87 0.50
N GLN A 10 8.05 -4.92 1.22
CA GLN A 10 6.60 -4.86 1.41
C GLN A 10 5.85 -4.78 0.07
N PHE A 11 6.35 -4.00 -0.89
CA PHE A 11 5.76 -3.89 -2.23
C PHE A 11 5.99 -5.11 -3.12
N LEU A 12 6.53 -6.22 -2.60
CA LEU A 12 6.35 -7.54 -3.22
C LEU A 12 4.89 -8.05 -3.07
N GLY A 13 4.12 -7.48 -2.15
CA GLY A 13 2.72 -7.84 -1.89
C GLY A 13 1.84 -7.92 -3.14
N PRO A 14 1.81 -6.92 -4.05
CA PRO A 14 1.07 -6.96 -5.30
C PRO A 14 1.42 -8.16 -6.19
N ILE A 15 2.69 -8.57 -6.25
CA ILE A 15 3.10 -9.78 -7.00
C ILE A 15 2.49 -11.02 -6.34
N LEU A 16 2.48 -11.08 -5.00
CA LEU A 16 1.83 -12.17 -4.27
C LEU A 16 0.31 -12.20 -4.49
N VAL A 17 -0.34 -11.03 -4.55
CA VAL A 17 -1.76 -10.92 -4.90
C VAL A 17 -2.02 -11.48 -6.31
N LEU A 18 -1.23 -11.07 -7.31
CA LEU A 18 -1.36 -11.59 -8.67
C LEU A 18 -1.13 -13.11 -8.74
N ALA A 19 -0.17 -13.63 -7.97
CA ALA A 19 0.10 -15.06 -7.89
C ALA A 19 -1.09 -15.81 -7.28
N TRP A 20 -1.67 -15.28 -6.21
CA TRP A 20 -2.86 -15.83 -5.58
C TRP A 20 -4.05 -15.85 -6.55
N MET A 21 -4.29 -14.76 -7.27
CA MET A 21 -5.36 -14.67 -8.26
C MET A 21 -5.19 -15.70 -9.39
N ALA A 22 -3.97 -15.84 -9.91
CA ALA A 22 -3.66 -16.76 -11.01
C ALA A 22 -3.73 -18.25 -10.58
N VAL A 23 -3.24 -18.59 -9.39
CA VAL A 23 -3.11 -20.00 -8.96
C VAL A 23 -4.34 -20.48 -8.19
N VAL A 24 -4.83 -19.68 -7.24
CA VAL A 24 -5.90 -20.09 -6.32
C VAL A 24 -7.27 -19.73 -6.88
N ARG A 25 -7.46 -18.48 -7.29
CA ARG A 25 -8.72 -18.05 -7.94
C ARG A 25 -8.82 -18.47 -9.41
N ARG A 26 -7.73 -18.98 -10.00
CA ARG A 26 -7.63 -19.40 -11.41
C ARG A 26 -8.08 -18.32 -12.41
N GLN A 27 -7.93 -17.05 -12.04
CA GLN A 27 -8.28 -15.94 -12.89
C GLN A 27 -7.14 -15.68 -13.90
N PRO A 28 -7.45 -15.49 -15.19
CA PRO A 28 -6.42 -15.28 -16.21
C PRO A 28 -5.77 -13.90 -16.07
N VAL A 29 -4.56 -13.87 -15.53
CA VAL A 29 -3.74 -12.65 -15.46
C VAL A 29 -2.88 -12.54 -16.72
N ARG A 30 -3.07 -11.45 -17.48
CA ARG A 30 -2.31 -11.20 -18.72
C ARG A 30 -0.83 -11.04 -18.39
N GLY A 31 0.06 -11.57 -19.24
CA GLY A 31 1.51 -11.46 -19.04
C GLY A 31 2.02 -10.02 -18.91
N VAL A 32 1.35 -9.05 -19.55
CA VAL A 32 1.67 -7.62 -19.43
C VAL A 32 1.46 -7.08 -18.01
N VAL A 33 0.50 -7.61 -17.25
CA VAL A 33 0.22 -7.22 -15.86
C VAL A 33 1.33 -7.74 -14.94
N TRP A 34 1.85 -8.94 -15.20
CA TRP A 34 3.02 -9.47 -14.50
C TRP A 34 4.26 -8.61 -14.74
N LEU A 35 4.53 -8.25 -16.00
CA LEU A 35 5.65 -7.36 -16.35
C LEU A 35 5.51 -5.99 -15.66
N ALA A 36 4.30 -5.45 -15.62
CA ALA A 36 4.04 -4.19 -14.94
C ALA A 36 4.24 -4.31 -13.42
N ALA A 37 3.76 -5.38 -12.78
CA ALA A 37 3.97 -5.58 -11.34
C ALA A 37 5.45 -5.72 -10.98
N VAL A 38 6.21 -6.51 -11.74
CA VAL A 38 7.67 -6.60 -11.56
C VAL A 38 8.34 -5.25 -11.80
N GLY A 39 7.93 -4.55 -12.87
CA GLY A 39 8.39 -3.19 -13.16
C GLY A 39 8.13 -2.22 -12.01
N ALA A 40 6.94 -2.27 -11.41
CA ALA A 40 6.56 -1.44 -10.28
C ALA A 40 7.45 -1.70 -9.06
N VAL A 41 7.73 -2.96 -8.72
CA VAL A 41 8.66 -3.31 -7.63
C VAL A 41 10.07 -2.81 -7.89
N VAL A 42 10.57 -2.97 -9.12
CA VAL A 42 11.87 -2.43 -9.53
C VAL A 42 11.86 -0.90 -9.40
N GLY A 43 10.81 -0.24 -9.88
CA GLY A 43 10.64 1.20 -9.77
C GLY A 43 10.67 1.68 -8.31
N VAL A 44 9.94 1.01 -7.41
CA VAL A 44 10.00 1.28 -5.97
C VAL A 44 11.41 1.10 -5.44
N ALA A 45 12.08 -0.01 -5.78
CA ALA A 45 13.46 -0.25 -5.37
C ALA A 45 14.42 0.87 -5.78
N LEU A 46 14.22 1.44 -6.97
CA LEU A 46 14.97 2.59 -7.48
C LEU A 46 14.64 3.89 -6.72
N VAL A 47 13.35 4.16 -6.47
CA VAL A 47 12.91 5.35 -5.73
C VAL A 47 13.43 5.35 -4.30
N THR A 48 13.39 4.19 -3.65
CA THR A 48 13.73 4.05 -2.23
C THR A 48 15.20 3.68 -1.99
N GLU A 49 16.03 3.64 -3.04
CA GLU A 49 17.44 3.26 -2.99
C GLU A 49 17.67 1.93 -2.26
N ALA A 50 16.91 0.89 -2.62
CA ALA A 50 16.87 -0.36 -1.88
C ALA A 50 18.23 -1.06 -1.72
N TRP A 51 19.22 -0.72 -2.55
CA TRP A 51 20.60 -1.23 -2.45
C TRP A 51 21.42 -0.61 -1.31
N SER A 52 20.97 0.47 -0.66
CA SER A 52 21.65 1.07 0.49
C SER A 52 21.49 0.24 1.78
N LEU A 53 21.26 -1.07 1.65
CA LEU A 53 21.09 -2.00 2.75
C LEU A 53 22.32 -1.97 3.66
N SER A 54 22.09 -1.75 4.95
CA SER A 54 23.05 -2.12 5.98
C SER A 54 23.18 -3.65 5.96
N THR A 55 24.31 -4.17 5.49
CA THR A 55 24.61 -5.60 5.43
C THR A 55 24.50 -6.20 6.83
N GLY A 56 23.49 -7.04 7.08
CA GLY A 56 23.37 -7.80 8.34
C GLY A 56 22.01 -7.78 9.04
N ASP A 57 21.02 -6.99 8.58
CA ASP A 57 19.71 -6.96 9.24
C ASP A 57 18.72 -8.01 8.71
N MET A 58 18.94 -9.26 9.10
CA MET A 58 18.04 -10.38 8.78
C MET A 58 16.66 -10.22 9.41
N LEU A 59 16.56 -9.56 10.57
CA LEU A 59 15.29 -9.33 11.27
C LEU A 59 14.39 -8.40 10.46
N GLY A 60 14.94 -7.29 9.96
CA GLY A 60 14.17 -6.39 9.12
C GLY A 60 13.77 -7.04 7.80
N VAL A 61 14.60 -7.90 7.20
CA VAL A 61 14.22 -8.63 5.98
C VAL A 61 13.04 -9.56 6.27
N GLY A 62 13.09 -10.29 7.37
CA GLY A 62 11.98 -11.11 7.84
C GLY A 62 10.70 -10.30 8.08
N ALA A 63 10.83 -9.14 8.75
CA ALA A 63 9.71 -8.23 8.99
C ALA A 63 9.12 -7.65 7.69
N GLY A 64 9.97 -7.29 6.71
CA GLY A 64 9.53 -6.80 5.40
C GLY A 64 8.79 -7.88 4.60
N LEU A 65 9.26 -9.13 4.64
CA LEU A 65 8.57 -10.25 4.01
C LEU A 65 7.23 -10.56 4.69
N ALA A 66 7.20 -10.52 6.03
CA ALA A 66 5.94 -10.62 6.77
C ALA A 66 4.98 -9.49 6.39
N ALA A 67 5.47 -8.25 6.27
CA ALA A 67 4.68 -7.11 5.82
C ALA A 67 4.16 -7.31 4.38
N ALA A 68 4.94 -7.86 3.46
CA ALA A 68 4.49 -8.16 2.10
C ALA A 68 3.33 -9.18 2.09
N VAL A 69 3.43 -10.23 2.91
CA VAL A 69 2.38 -11.25 3.06
C VAL A 69 1.14 -10.65 3.72
N THR A 70 1.30 -9.88 4.79
CA THR A 70 0.21 -9.19 5.47
C THR A 70 -0.47 -8.19 4.54
N PHE A 71 0.29 -7.46 3.72
CA PHE A 71 -0.24 -6.52 2.74
C PHE A 71 -1.02 -7.24 1.63
N ALA A 72 -0.50 -8.34 1.10
CA ALA A 72 -1.22 -9.16 0.13
C ALA A 72 -2.52 -9.73 0.73
N PHE A 73 -2.48 -10.23 1.97
CA PHE A 73 -3.66 -10.69 2.69
C PHE A 73 -4.66 -9.56 2.91
N TYR A 74 -4.19 -8.38 3.32
CA TYR A 74 -5.02 -7.18 3.52
C TYR A 74 -5.77 -6.81 2.23
N LEU A 75 -5.10 -6.77 1.08
CA LEU A 75 -5.75 -6.45 -0.20
C LEU A 75 -6.75 -7.54 -0.62
N LEU A 76 -6.37 -8.83 -0.53
CA LEU A 76 -7.25 -9.94 -0.94
C LEU A 76 -8.48 -10.08 -0.04
N TYR A 77 -8.29 -9.95 1.27
CA TYR A 77 -9.37 -10.04 2.25
C TYR A 77 -10.19 -8.75 2.27
N GLY A 78 -9.55 -7.59 2.06
CA GLY A 78 -10.21 -6.30 1.93
C GLY A 78 -11.12 -6.23 0.72
N GLU A 79 -10.68 -6.71 -0.45
CA GLU A 79 -11.53 -6.91 -1.63
C GLU A 79 -12.74 -7.78 -1.29
N ARG A 80 -12.52 -8.92 -0.62
CA ARG A 80 -13.62 -9.80 -0.21
C ARG A 80 -14.59 -9.15 0.76
N LEU A 81 -14.12 -8.38 1.73
CA LEU A 81 -14.99 -7.64 2.66
C LEU A 81 -15.77 -6.53 1.93
N ALA A 82 -15.16 -5.90 0.93
CA ALA A 82 -15.77 -4.84 0.15
C ALA A 82 -16.91 -5.33 -0.77
N GLU A 83 -17.01 -6.65 -1.00
CA GLU A 83 -18.16 -7.27 -1.66
C GLU A 83 -19.43 -7.25 -0.79
N ASP A 84 -19.25 -7.42 0.53
CA ASP A 84 -20.35 -7.61 1.48
C ASP A 84 -20.66 -6.37 2.34
N TYR A 85 -19.70 -5.44 2.49
CA TYR A 85 -19.78 -4.33 3.44
C TYR A 85 -19.35 -2.99 2.83
N GLU A 86 -19.93 -1.89 3.34
CA GLU A 86 -19.54 -0.55 2.94
C GLU A 86 -18.09 -0.21 3.39
N PRO A 87 -17.29 0.51 2.57
CA PRO A 87 -15.91 0.86 2.90
C PRO A 87 -15.74 1.57 4.26
N VAL A 88 -16.69 2.43 4.63
CA VAL A 88 -16.68 3.14 5.93
C VAL A 88 -16.86 2.16 7.09
N TYR A 89 -17.72 1.15 6.94
CA TYR A 89 -17.94 0.12 7.96
C TYR A 89 -16.67 -0.71 8.18
N ILE A 90 -16.05 -1.19 7.10
CA ILE A 90 -14.80 -1.98 7.15
C ILE A 90 -13.69 -1.16 7.82
N THR A 91 -13.52 0.09 7.40
CA THR A 91 -12.49 0.98 7.92
C THR A 91 -12.70 1.29 9.40
N THR A 92 -13.95 1.55 9.81
CA THR A 92 -14.29 1.88 11.21
C THR A 92 -13.95 0.72 12.13
N TRP A 93 -14.42 -0.50 11.83
CA TRP A 93 -14.12 -1.66 12.65
C TRP A 93 -12.64 -2.03 12.60
N GLY A 94 -12.00 -1.92 11.43
CA GLY A 94 -10.55 -2.08 11.29
C GLY A 94 -9.77 -1.19 12.25
N PHE A 95 -10.12 0.11 12.31
CA PHE A 95 -9.47 1.05 13.24
C PHE A 95 -9.83 0.81 14.71
N VAL A 96 -11.04 0.34 15.03
CA VAL A 96 -11.39 -0.05 16.40
C VAL A 96 -10.50 -1.20 16.88
N PHE A 97 -10.38 -2.28 16.09
CA PHE A 97 -9.51 -3.40 16.43
C PHE A 97 -8.04 -3.01 16.47
N ALA A 98 -7.57 -2.22 15.49
CA ALA A 98 -6.20 -1.71 15.48
C ALA A 98 -5.91 -0.86 16.72
N SER A 99 -6.86 0.00 17.13
CA SER A 99 -6.73 0.81 18.34
C SER A 99 -6.63 -0.07 19.59
N ILE A 100 -7.47 -1.10 19.72
CA ILE A 100 -7.41 -2.04 20.86
C ILE A 100 -6.05 -2.75 20.92
N ILE A 101 -5.54 -3.23 19.78
CA ILE A 101 -4.22 -3.88 19.71
C ILE A 101 -3.12 -2.90 20.13
N TRP A 102 -3.14 -1.67 19.60
CA TRP A 102 -2.15 -0.66 19.94
C TRP A 102 -2.22 -0.22 21.40
N LEU A 103 -3.40 -0.19 22.01
CA LEU A 103 -3.55 0.07 23.45
C LEU A 103 -2.90 -1.02 24.33
N ILE A 104 -2.77 -2.24 23.83
CA ILE A 104 -2.07 -3.34 24.53
C ILE A 104 -0.55 -3.20 24.33
N VAL A 105 -0.10 -2.91 23.10
CA VAL A 105 1.33 -2.79 22.76
C VAL A 105 1.96 -1.51 23.32
N LEU A 106 1.22 -0.39 23.25
CA LEU A 106 1.59 0.94 23.72
C LEU A 106 0.45 1.50 24.60
N PRO A 107 0.46 1.17 25.90
CA PRO A 107 -0.60 1.60 26.81
C PRO A 107 -0.71 3.12 26.93
N LEU A 108 -1.91 3.64 27.17
CA LEU A 108 -2.18 5.09 27.20
C LEU A 108 -1.31 5.87 28.19
N TRP A 109 -0.87 5.24 29.28
CA TRP A 109 -0.02 5.89 30.29
C TRP A 109 1.44 6.07 29.84
N THR A 110 1.86 5.46 28.72
CA THR A 110 3.17 5.74 28.11
C THR A 110 3.11 6.91 27.11
N PHE A 111 1.91 7.43 26.83
CA PHE A 111 1.73 8.54 25.91
C PHE A 111 2.33 9.83 26.50
N PRO A 112 3.16 10.57 25.74
CA PRO A 112 3.69 11.85 26.19
C PRO A 112 2.55 12.87 26.25
N THR A 113 2.05 13.15 27.44
CA THR A 113 0.94 14.09 27.67
C THR A 113 1.36 15.56 27.56
N GLU A 114 2.66 15.83 27.57
CA GLU A 114 3.26 17.17 27.45
C GLU A 114 3.43 17.64 26.00
N ILE A 115 2.56 17.21 25.08
CA ILE A 115 2.58 17.69 23.70
C ILE A 115 1.84 19.02 23.56
N GLY A 116 2.48 20.00 22.91
CA GLY A 116 1.91 21.33 22.69
C GLY A 116 0.65 21.31 21.82
N GLY A 117 -0.16 22.36 21.89
CA GLY A 117 -1.45 22.43 21.15
C GLY A 117 -1.33 22.28 19.63
N SER A 118 -0.20 22.66 19.02
CA SER A 118 0.08 22.41 17.61
C SER A 118 0.22 20.92 17.28
N ALA A 119 0.83 20.14 18.18
CA ALA A 119 1.01 18.71 17.98
C ALA A 119 -0.32 17.96 17.98
N TRP A 120 -1.29 18.36 18.82
CA TRP A 120 -2.65 17.81 18.78
C TRP A 120 -3.35 18.07 17.45
N ARG A 121 -3.22 19.29 16.92
CA ARG A 121 -3.75 19.62 15.59
C ARG A 121 -3.11 18.77 14.51
N ASP A 122 -1.79 18.63 14.54
CA ASP A 122 -1.05 17.87 13.53
C ASP A 122 -1.37 16.37 13.62
N LEU A 123 -1.57 15.82 14.84
CA LEU A 123 -2.06 14.45 15.05
C LEU A 123 -3.45 14.22 14.46
N VAL A 124 -4.38 15.17 14.64
CA VAL A 124 -5.73 15.08 14.04
C VAL A 124 -5.64 15.14 12.52
N ILE A 125 -4.82 16.04 11.98
CA ILE A 125 -4.61 16.15 10.52
C ILE A 125 -4.07 14.85 9.96
N VAL A 126 -3.01 14.28 10.55
CA VAL A 126 -2.43 13.01 10.09
C VAL A 126 -3.42 11.86 10.27
N GLY A 127 -4.11 11.77 11.41
CA GLY A 127 -5.08 10.71 11.68
C GLY A 127 -6.29 10.73 10.75
N VAL A 128 -6.76 11.91 10.36
CA VAL A 128 -7.93 12.03 9.47
C VAL A 128 -7.51 12.02 8.00
N LEU A 129 -6.65 12.96 7.58
CA LEU A 129 -6.30 13.16 6.17
C LEU A 129 -5.19 12.21 5.70
N GLY A 130 -4.28 11.82 6.59
CA GLY A 130 -3.19 10.88 6.28
C GLY A 130 -3.57 9.41 6.46
N THR A 131 -4.66 9.12 7.18
CA THR A 131 -5.00 7.75 7.58
C THR A 131 -6.48 7.42 7.30
N ALA A 132 -7.44 7.99 8.02
CA ALA A 132 -8.84 7.57 7.90
C ALA A 132 -9.40 7.74 6.48
N VAL A 133 -9.19 8.91 5.86
CA VAL A 133 -9.68 9.21 4.51
C VAL A 133 -9.01 8.30 3.46
N PRO A 134 -7.67 8.17 3.41
CA PRO A 134 -7.01 7.25 2.48
C PRO A 134 -7.49 5.81 2.59
N PHE A 135 -7.68 5.27 3.80
CA PHE A 135 -8.16 3.89 3.97
C PHE A 135 -9.60 3.71 3.47
N ILE A 136 -10.50 4.67 3.71
CA ILE A 136 -11.86 4.62 3.15
C ILE A 136 -11.80 4.61 1.61
N VAL A 137 -10.94 5.45 1.03
CA VAL A 137 -10.75 5.51 -0.43
C VAL A 137 -10.14 4.22 -0.97
N GLU A 138 -9.21 3.61 -0.26
CA GLU A 138 -8.59 2.33 -0.63
C GLU A 138 -9.61 1.19 -0.60
N PHE A 139 -10.39 1.05 0.47
CA PHE A 139 -11.48 0.07 0.51
C PHE A 139 -12.56 0.35 -0.53
N ARG A 140 -12.81 1.62 -0.85
CA ARG A 140 -13.68 1.97 -1.97
C ARG A 140 -13.09 1.52 -3.30
N ALA A 141 -11.80 1.68 -3.53
CA ALA A 141 -11.12 1.17 -4.71
C ALA A 141 -11.20 -0.37 -4.79
N LEU A 142 -11.00 -1.06 -3.66
CA LEU A 142 -11.16 -2.52 -3.56
C LEU A 142 -12.59 -3.01 -3.84
N SER A 143 -13.62 -2.17 -3.61
CA SER A 143 -15.00 -2.47 -4.02
C SER A 143 -15.27 -2.30 -5.52
N LEU A 144 -14.38 -1.63 -6.25
CA LEU A 144 -14.59 -1.22 -7.64
C LEU A 144 -13.66 -1.92 -8.63
N VAL A 145 -12.47 -2.31 -8.20
CA VAL A 145 -11.46 -2.95 -9.05
C VAL A 145 -10.73 -4.05 -8.30
N ALA A 146 -10.26 -5.04 -9.06
CA ALA A 146 -9.52 -6.19 -8.53
C ALA A 146 -8.35 -5.80 -7.60
N SER A 147 -8.16 -6.56 -6.52
CA SER A 147 -7.07 -6.37 -5.54
C SER A 147 -5.67 -6.33 -6.17
N GLY A 148 -5.44 -7.08 -7.25
CA GLY A 148 -4.19 -7.04 -8.02
C GLY A 148 -3.90 -5.69 -8.67
N ILE A 149 -4.95 -4.98 -9.13
CA ILE A 149 -4.81 -3.63 -9.69
C ILE A 149 -4.55 -2.63 -8.58
N VAL A 150 -5.32 -2.67 -7.50
CA VAL A 150 -5.13 -1.79 -6.32
C VAL A 150 -3.72 -1.92 -5.77
N GLY A 151 -3.21 -3.16 -5.64
CA GLY A 151 -1.85 -3.40 -5.16
C GLY A 151 -0.78 -2.77 -6.05
N VAL A 152 -0.88 -2.89 -7.38
CA VAL A 152 0.10 -2.24 -8.27
C VAL A 152 -0.05 -0.72 -8.22
N VAL A 153 -1.27 -0.18 -8.13
CA VAL A 153 -1.51 1.26 -7.96
C VAL A 153 -0.88 1.78 -6.67
N ALA A 154 -0.93 1.02 -5.57
CA ALA A 154 -0.32 1.40 -4.29
C ALA A 154 1.20 1.62 -4.39
N THR A 155 1.89 1.03 -5.38
CA THR A 155 3.32 1.31 -5.60
C THR A 155 3.60 2.76 -6.01
N LEU A 156 2.58 3.54 -6.38
CA LEU A 156 2.71 4.99 -6.56
C LEU A 156 3.03 5.72 -5.27
N GLU A 157 2.70 5.16 -4.10
CA GLU A 157 2.94 5.82 -2.82
C GLU A 157 4.41 6.21 -2.61
N PRO A 158 5.40 5.30 -2.74
CA PRO A 158 6.81 5.68 -2.72
C PRO A 158 7.20 6.75 -3.74
N ALA A 159 6.67 6.67 -4.97
CA ALA A 159 6.99 7.61 -6.03
C ALA A 159 6.44 9.01 -5.72
N ILE A 160 5.18 9.11 -5.30
CA ILE A 160 4.55 10.35 -4.87
C ILE A 160 5.26 10.88 -3.62
N GLY A 161 5.61 10.02 -2.67
CA GLY A 161 6.36 10.38 -1.47
C GLY A 161 7.71 11.01 -1.79
N ALA A 162 8.47 10.43 -2.72
CA ALA A 162 9.74 10.99 -3.17
C ALA A 162 9.57 12.35 -3.87
N VAL A 163 8.58 12.48 -4.76
CA VAL A 163 8.29 13.75 -5.44
C VAL A 163 7.80 14.81 -4.44
N ALA A 164 6.96 14.44 -3.47
CA ALA A 164 6.51 15.33 -2.42
C ALA A 164 7.67 15.79 -1.52
N ALA A 165 8.60 14.91 -1.18
CA ALA A 165 9.80 15.28 -0.44
C ALA A 165 10.69 16.26 -1.22
N TRP A 166 10.79 16.10 -2.55
CA TRP A 166 11.49 17.06 -3.40
C TRP A 166 10.82 18.44 -3.43
N VAL A 167 9.50 18.50 -3.57
CA VAL A 167 8.75 19.77 -3.70
C VAL A 167 8.54 20.46 -2.35
N LEU A 168 8.26 19.72 -1.28
CA LEU A 168 7.81 20.25 0.00
C LEU A 168 8.93 20.32 1.05
N LEU A 169 9.95 19.48 0.94
CA LEU A 169 11.07 19.40 1.89
C LEU A 169 12.41 19.82 1.25
N ASP A 170 12.41 20.35 0.01
CA ASP A 170 13.60 20.77 -0.75
C ASP A 170 14.68 19.66 -0.87
N GLN A 171 14.30 18.38 -0.83
CA GLN A 171 15.23 17.26 -0.93
C GLN A 171 15.63 16.99 -2.38
N THR A 172 16.92 16.87 -2.67
CA THR A 172 17.38 16.54 -4.02
C THR A 172 17.15 15.07 -4.36
N LEU A 173 16.43 14.79 -5.45
CA LEU A 173 16.30 13.44 -5.98
C LEU A 173 17.45 13.08 -6.92
N ALA A 174 18.06 11.93 -6.67
CA ALA A 174 19.07 11.38 -7.56
C ALA A 174 18.44 10.97 -8.92
N PRO A 175 19.21 10.98 -10.03
CA PRO A 175 18.70 10.56 -11.34
C PRO A 175 18.05 9.17 -11.33
N VAL A 176 18.57 8.25 -10.50
CA VAL A 176 18.02 6.90 -10.35
C VAL A 176 16.61 6.89 -9.76
N GLN A 177 16.31 7.81 -8.83
CA GLN A 177 14.99 7.92 -8.22
C GLN A 177 13.97 8.44 -9.24
N TRP A 178 14.36 9.39 -10.10
CA TRP A 178 13.51 9.83 -11.21
C TRP A 178 13.19 8.72 -12.20
N ILE A 179 14.17 7.87 -12.53
CA ILE A 179 13.92 6.67 -13.35
C ILE A 179 12.91 5.76 -12.64
N GLY A 180 13.08 5.55 -11.33
CA GLY A 180 12.15 4.79 -10.51
C GLY A 180 10.72 5.33 -10.58
N VAL A 181 10.53 6.64 -10.42
CA VAL A 181 9.22 7.30 -10.53
C VAL A 181 8.58 7.03 -11.89
N VAL A 182 9.33 7.21 -12.99
CA VAL A 182 8.82 6.96 -14.35
C VAL A 182 8.43 5.50 -14.54
N VAL A 183 9.23 4.57 -14.03
CA VAL A 183 8.95 3.13 -14.12
C VAL A 183 7.67 2.76 -13.35
N VAL A 184 7.50 3.27 -12.13
CA VAL A 184 6.28 3.05 -11.33
C VAL A 184 5.04 3.60 -12.05
N VAL A 185 5.09 4.85 -12.52
CA VAL A 185 3.96 5.48 -13.22
C VAL A 185 3.62 4.71 -14.50
N GLY A 186 4.62 4.28 -15.26
CA GLY A 186 4.44 3.46 -16.45
C GLY A 186 3.79 2.11 -16.14
N ALA A 187 4.26 1.43 -15.09
CA ALA A 187 3.67 0.17 -14.63
C ALA A 187 2.19 0.32 -14.27
N VAL A 188 1.84 1.36 -13.50
CA VAL A 188 0.45 1.62 -13.13
C VAL A 188 -0.41 1.93 -14.35
N ALA A 189 0.08 2.76 -15.28
CA ALA A 189 -0.65 3.06 -16.52
C ALA A 189 -0.92 1.80 -17.36
N VAL A 190 0.04 0.87 -17.39
CA VAL A 190 -0.13 -0.42 -18.07
C VAL A 190 -1.20 -1.27 -17.39
N VAL A 191 -1.17 -1.42 -16.06
CA VAL A 191 -2.16 -2.22 -15.34
C VAL A 191 -3.56 -1.61 -15.43
N GLN A 192 -3.71 -0.29 -15.35
CA GLN A 192 -5.01 0.36 -15.52
C GLN A 192 -5.60 0.14 -16.93
N ARG A 193 -4.76 0.14 -17.96
CA ARG A 193 -5.21 -0.03 -19.35
C ARG A 193 -5.48 -1.49 -19.74
N TRP A 194 -4.74 -2.43 -19.15
CA TRP A 194 -4.77 -3.85 -19.51
C TRP A 194 -5.27 -4.75 -18.36
N GLY A 195 -6.02 -4.15 -17.43
CA GLY A 195 -6.44 -4.73 -16.16
C GLY A 195 -6.99 -6.15 -16.23
N ILE A 196 -6.99 -6.81 -15.07
CA ILE A 196 -7.55 -8.15 -14.92
C ILE A 196 -9.07 -8.02 -15.19
N PRO A 197 -9.65 -8.83 -16.10
CA PRO A 197 -11.09 -8.81 -16.32
C PRO A 197 -11.83 -9.04 -15.00
N ASP A 198 -12.78 -8.16 -14.68
CA ASP A 198 -13.57 -8.27 -13.46
C ASP A 198 -14.40 -9.56 -13.46
N ASP A 199 -14.35 -10.27 -12.34
CA ASP A 199 -15.24 -11.39 -12.03
C ASP A 199 -16.32 -10.96 -11.01
N GLN A 200 -16.52 -9.64 -10.84
CA GLN A 200 -17.47 -9.09 -9.88
C GLN A 200 -18.90 -9.18 -10.46
N PRO A 201 -19.85 -9.86 -9.79
CA PRO A 201 -21.25 -9.81 -10.19
C PRO A 201 -21.76 -8.38 -10.08
N THR A 202 -22.43 -7.89 -11.12
CA THR A 202 -23.06 -6.57 -11.14
C THR A 202 -23.96 -6.41 -9.91
N VAL A 203 -23.54 -5.60 -8.93
CA VAL A 203 -24.36 -5.27 -7.77
C VAL A 203 -25.61 -4.55 -8.30
N PRO A 204 -26.83 -5.10 -8.15
CA PRO A 204 -28.02 -4.32 -8.46
C PRO A 204 -28.10 -3.22 -7.40
N TYR A 205 -28.04 -1.96 -7.84
CA TYR A 205 -28.40 -0.82 -7.00
C TYR A 205 -29.83 -1.07 -6.49
N VAL A 206 -29.95 -1.46 -5.21
CA VAL A 206 -31.24 -1.40 -4.53
C VAL A 206 -31.47 0.08 -4.21
N SER A 207 -32.42 0.66 -4.94
CA SER A 207 -32.94 2.01 -4.80
C SER A 207 -33.59 2.26 -3.45
#